data_AF-A0A3N9UA75-F1
#
_entry.id   AF-A0A3N9UA75-F1
#
_cell.length_a   1.000
_cell.length_b   1.000
_cell.length_c   1.000
_cell.angle_alpha   90.00
_cell.angle_beta   90.00
_cell.angle_gamma   90.00
#
_symmetry.space_group_name_H-M   'P 1'
#
loop_
_entity.id
_entity.type
_entity.pdbx_description
1 polymer ?
#
loop_
_entity_poly.entity_id
_entity_poly.type
_entity_poly.pdbx_seq_one_letter_code
_entity_poly.pdbx_strand_id
1 'polypeptide(L)'
;MRKRFIRVILFILLVLVLGYLVNLYFVEFTGAGKDTPEEALPTNQEYEWIKGPNTEKEQRYFFLSNGQNFGTTLVKKNVKGWSIEEEVTAKVPKKLESNTIVSALSDQKILFGLIKQKGTIDVNINGKPASLIGLSNLTEDVLDLYDVKGYSIWYIDLEQLEGNESYSIQVLDEHKKVISELSI
;
A
#
# COMPACT_ATOMS: atom_id res chain seq x y z
N MET A 1 36.68 -34.62 -37.17
CA MET A 1 35.21 -34.43 -37.14
C MET A 1 34.62 -34.26 -35.73
N ARG A 2 35.02 -35.04 -34.72
CA ARG A 2 34.50 -34.94 -33.32
C ARG A 2 34.46 -33.53 -32.71
N LYS A 3 35.51 -32.71 -32.88
CA LYS A 3 35.56 -31.33 -32.33
C LYS A 3 34.54 -30.37 -32.97
N ARG A 4 34.13 -30.59 -34.22
CA ARG A 4 33.09 -29.77 -34.88
C ARG A 4 31.70 -30.14 -34.35
N PHE A 5 31.43 -31.43 -34.16
CA PHE A 5 30.19 -31.91 -33.56
C PHE A 5 29.98 -31.40 -32.13
N ILE A 6 31.02 -31.42 -31.30
CA ILE A 6 30.95 -30.91 -29.92
C ILE A 6 30.61 -29.42 -29.89
N ARG A 7 31.18 -28.61 -30.80
CA ARG A 7 30.87 -27.16 -30.88
C ARG A 7 29.41 -26.90 -31.28
N VAL A 8 28.86 -27.70 -32.20
CA VAL A 8 27.46 -27.58 -32.63
C VAL A 8 26.52 -27.93 -31.47
N ILE A 9 26.81 -29.01 -30.74
CA ILE A 9 26.01 -29.42 -29.57
C ILE A 9 26.06 -28.35 -28.48
N LEU A 10 27.24 -27.81 -28.17
CA LEU A 10 27.37 -26.72 -27.19
C LEU A 10 26.59 -25.47 -27.61
N PHE A 11 26.60 -25.12 -28.89
CA PHE A 11 25.83 -23.99 -29.40
C PHE A 11 24.32 -24.22 -29.27
N ILE A 12 23.82 -25.41 -29.61
CA ILE A 12 22.41 -25.76 -29.44
C ILE A 12 22.01 -25.69 -27.96
N LEU A 13 22.84 -26.24 -27.07
CA LEU A 13 22.57 -26.23 -25.63
C LEU A 13 22.57 -24.79 -25.07
N LEU A 14 23.48 -23.94 -25.53
CA LEU A 14 23.49 -22.52 -25.19
C LEU A 14 22.20 -21.81 -25.64
N VAL A 15 21.74 -22.05 -26.87
CA VAL A 15 20.50 -21.45 -27.40
C VAL A 15 19.29 -21.94 -26.61
N LEU A 16 19.23 -23.21 -26.24
CA LEU A 16 18.15 -23.77 -25.40
C LEU A 16 18.13 -23.14 -24.00
N VAL A 17 19.31 -22.99 -23.38
CA VAL A 17 19.43 -22.32 -22.06
C VAL A 17 19.01 -20.85 -22.17
N LEU A 18 19.45 -20.14 -23.20
CA LEU A 18 19.03 -18.74 -23.44
C LEU A 18 17.52 -18.64 -23.65
N GLY A 19 16.94 -19.51 -24.47
CA GLY A 19 15.49 -19.55 -24.71
C GLY A 19 14.70 -19.84 -23.43
N TYR A 20 15.18 -20.75 -22.59
CA TYR A 20 14.60 -21.06 -21.29
C TYR A 20 14.70 -19.88 -20.32
N LEU A 21 15.86 -19.20 -20.24
CA LEU A 21 16.04 -18.02 -19.40
C LEU A 21 15.16 -16.85 -19.85
N VAL A 22 15.03 -16.64 -21.16
CA VAL A 22 14.12 -15.64 -21.73
C VAL A 22 12.66 -16.00 -21.40
N ASN A 23 12.28 -17.27 -21.52
CA ASN A 23 10.94 -17.72 -21.17
C ASN A 23 10.64 -17.49 -19.68
N LEU A 24 11.55 -17.86 -18.77
CA LEU A 24 11.43 -17.55 -17.34
C LEU A 24 11.28 -16.05 -17.09
N TYR A 25 12.09 -15.22 -17.75
CA TYR A 25 11.99 -13.77 -17.67
C TYR A 25 10.65 -13.23 -18.21
N PHE A 26 10.01 -13.89 -19.17
CA PHE A 26 8.69 -13.45 -19.65
C PHE A 26 7.53 -13.99 -18.82
N VAL A 27 7.68 -15.17 -18.22
CA VAL A 27 6.66 -15.89 -17.42
C VAL A 27 6.52 -15.28 -16.01
N GLU A 28 7.62 -14.97 -15.32
CA GLU A 28 7.57 -14.28 -14.02
C GLU A 28 7.05 -12.85 -14.14
N PHE A 29 7.12 -12.25 -15.34
CA PHE A 29 6.61 -10.92 -15.63
C PHE A 29 5.26 -10.98 -16.39
N THR A 30 4.41 -11.96 -16.12
CA THR A 30 3.09 -12.08 -16.77
C THR A 30 2.05 -11.13 -16.17
N GLY A 31 1.80 -10.03 -16.87
CA GLY A 31 0.71 -9.10 -16.62
C GLY A 31 0.61 -8.10 -17.79
N ALA A 32 -0.61 -7.64 -18.11
CA ALA A 32 -0.79 -6.53 -19.04
C ALA A 32 -0.40 -5.23 -18.30
N GLY A 33 0.89 -4.89 -18.32
CA GLY A 33 1.37 -3.65 -17.75
C GLY A 33 0.65 -2.45 -18.38
N LYS A 34 0.29 -1.49 -17.54
CA LYS A 34 -0.46 -0.28 -17.92
C LYS A 34 0.46 0.92 -18.07
N ASP A 35 -0.01 1.95 -18.76
CA ASP A 35 0.79 3.14 -19.02
C ASP A 35 0.89 4.02 -17.77
N THR A 36 -0.17 4.05 -16.98
CA THR A 36 -0.26 4.82 -15.73
C THR A 36 -0.51 3.94 -14.51
N PRO A 37 -0.08 4.36 -13.31
CA PRO A 37 -0.40 3.63 -12.08
C PRO A 37 -1.91 3.58 -11.81
N GLU A 38 -2.66 4.63 -12.19
CA GLU A 38 -4.11 4.65 -12.05
C GLU A 38 -4.82 3.60 -12.94
N GLU A 39 -4.35 3.39 -14.17
CA GLU A 39 -4.91 2.36 -15.06
C GLU A 39 -4.65 0.94 -14.58
N ALA A 40 -3.63 0.76 -13.74
CA ALA A 40 -3.32 -0.53 -13.14
C ALA A 40 -4.28 -0.88 -12.01
N LEU A 41 -5.03 0.08 -11.46
CA LEU A 41 -5.92 -0.16 -10.33
C LEU A 41 -7.06 -1.15 -10.66
N PRO A 42 -7.49 -1.95 -9.68
CA PRO A 42 -8.57 -2.90 -9.87
C PRO A 42 -9.90 -2.17 -10.12
N THR A 43 -10.74 -2.77 -10.96
CA THR A 43 -12.07 -2.25 -11.36
C THR A 43 -13.19 -3.27 -11.10
N ASN A 44 -12.90 -4.30 -10.33
CA ASN A 44 -13.81 -5.40 -9.98
C ASN A 44 -14.89 -5.01 -8.97
N GLN A 45 -14.80 -3.84 -8.35
CA GLN A 45 -15.76 -3.29 -7.40
C GLN A 45 -15.74 -1.76 -7.41
N GLU A 46 -16.68 -1.16 -6.69
CA GLU A 46 -16.73 0.29 -6.50
C GLU A 46 -15.64 0.71 -5.51
N TYR A 47 -14.64 1.43 -6.02
CA TYR A 47 -13.52 1.94 -5.24
C TYR A 47 -13.50 3.46 -5.25
N GLU A 48 -13.26 4.03 -4.09
CA GLU A 48 -12.85 5.43 -3.93
C GLU A 48 -11.36 5.46 -3.65
N TRP A 49 -10.58 5.82 -4.68
CA TRP A 49 -9.13 5.80 -4.63
C TRP A 49 -8.56 7.10 -4.04
N ILE A 50 -7.68 6.95 -3.06
CA ILE A 50 -7.01 8.05 -2.36
C ILE A 50 -5.51 7.89 -2.59
N LYS A 51 -4.86 8.89 -3.17
CA LYS A 51 -3.41 8.84 -3.44
C LYS A 51 -2.63 8.78 -2.13
N GLY A 52 -1.76 7.79 -2.02
CA GLY A 52 -0.83 7.61 -0.90
C GLY A 52 0.62 7.95 -1.28
N PRO A 53 1.60 7.51 -0.47
CA PRO A 53 3.03 7.71 -0.75
C PRO A 53 3.45 7.06 -2.07
N ASN A 54 4.48 7.64 -2.70
CA ASN A 54 4.96 7.17 -3.99
C ASN A 54 6.46 7.36 -4.19
N THR A 55 6.98 6.60 -5.15
CA THR A 55 8.34 6.65 -5.67
C THR A 55 8.30 6.54 -7.19
N GLU A 56 9.46 6.56 -7.85
CA GLU A 56 9.54 6.39 -9.31
C GLU A 56 9.02 5.03 -9.81
N LYS A 57 9.02 4.01 -8.96
CA LYS A 57 8.69 2.62 -9.33
C LYS A 57 7.50 2.06 -8.58
N GLU A 58 6.99 2.75 -7.57
CA GLU A 58 5.91 2.27 -6.70
C GLU A 58 4.96 3.41 -6.41
N GLN A 59 3.67 3.16 -6.53
CA GLN A 59 2.64 4.11 -6.14
C GLN A 59 1.65 3.37 -5.24
N ARG A 60 1.43 3.94 -4.06
CA ARG A 60 0.44 3.44 -3.13
C ARG A 60 -0.87 4.19 -3.31
N TYR A 61 -1.97 3.46 -3.24
CA TYR A 61 -3.29 4.03 -3.08
C TYR A 61 -3.91 3.47 -1.81
N PHE A 62 -4.58 4.32 -1.06
CA PHE A 62 -5.59 3.90 -0.11
C PHE A 62 -6.92 3.82 -0.82
N PHE A 63 -7.86 3.06 -0.28
CA PHE A 63 -9.19 2.99 -0.85
C PHE A 63 -10.27 2.80 0.19
N LEU A 64 -11.48 3.21 -0.19
CA LEU A 64 -12.73 2.76 0.40
C LEU A 64 -13.45 1.89 -0.65
N SER A 65 -14.03 0.75 -0.25
CA SER A 65 -14.80 -0.08 -1.19
C SER A 65 -16.03 -0.73 -0.58
N ASN A 66 -17.03 -0.98 -1.42
CA ASN A 66 -18.30 -1.64 -1.07
C ASN A 66 -19.03 -1.04 0.16
N GLY A 67 -18.89 0.26 0.38
CA GLY A 67 -19.51 0.98 1.50
C GLY A 67 -18.99 0.63 2.90
N GLN A 68 -18.07 -0.33 3.05
CA GLN A 68 -17.70 -0.85 4.38
C GLN A 68 -16.24 -1.27 4.51
N ASN A 69 -15.45 -1.23 3.44
CA ASN A 69 -14.06 -1.66 3.47
C ASN A 69 -13.13 -0.46 3.31
N PHE A 70 -11.97 -0.57 3.96
CA PHE A 70 -10.85 0.34 3.86
C PHE A 70 -9.58 -0.48 3.68
N GLY A 71 -8.67 0.01 2.86
CA GLY A 71 -7.44 -0.72 2.59
C GLY A 71 -6.39 0.09 1.87
N THR A 72 -5.35 -0.61 1.45
CA THR A 72 -4.31 -0.09 0.58
C THR A 72 -4.00 -1.08 -0.53
N THR A 73 -3.65 -0.55 -1.71
CA THR A 73 -3.05 -1.32 -2.78
C THR A 73 -1.75 -0.68 -3.24
N LEU A 74 -0.79 -1.52 -3.61
CA LEU A 74 0.47 -1.13 -4.19
C LEU A 74 0.47 -1.45 -5.68
N VAL A 75 0.72 -0.44 -6.52
CA VAL A 75 1.02 -0.64 -7.92
C VAL A 75 2.50 -0.38 -8.19
N LYS A 76 3.12 -1.25 -8.96
CA LYS A 76 4.57 -1.26 -9.20
C LYS A 76 4.87 -1.24 -10.68
N LYS A 77 5.88 -0.45 -11.04
CA LYS A 77 6.39 -0.33 -12.39
C LYS A 77 7.38 -1.46 -12.67
N ASN A 78 7.07 -2.25 -13.70
CA ASN A 78 7.93 -3.29 -14.24
C ASN A 78 8.25 -2.99 -15.72
N VAL A 79 8.97 -3.89 -16.38
CA VAL A 79 9.40 -3.70 -17.78
C VAL A 79 8.26 -3.65 -18.80
N LYS A 80 7.07 -4.12 -18.45
CA LYS A 80 5.86 -4.09 -19.27
C LYS A 80 4.91 -2.93 -18.94
N GLY A 81 5.17 -2.16 -17.88
CA GLY A 81 4.31 -1.07 -17.41
C GLY A 81 3.97 -1.19 -15.92
N TRP A 82 2.88 -0.57 -15.49
CA TRP A 82 2.38 -0.64 -14.11
C TRP A 82 1.47 -1.85 -13.89
N SER A 83 1.61 -2.52 -12.75
CA SER A 83 0.76 -3.65 -12.34
C SER A 83 0.50 -3.63 -10.83
N ILE A 84 -0.63 -4.20 -10.41
CA ILE A 84 -0.94 -4.44 -8.99
C ILE A 84 0.03 -5.50 -8.43
N GLU A 85 0.52 -5.29 -7.21
CA GLU A 85 1.34 -6.25 -6.49
C GLU A 85 0.55 -6.82 -5.29
N GLU A 86 0.12 -5.96 -4.38
CA GLU A 86 -0.53 -6.37 -3.13
C GLU A 86 -1.77 -5.51 -2.82
N GLU A 87 -2.76 -6.12 -2.17
CA GLU A 87 -3.95 -5.47 -1.62
C GLU A 87 -4.13 -5.94 -0.16
N VAL A 88 -4.26 -4.98 0.76
CA VAL A 88 -4.62 -5.23 2.15
C VAL A 88 -5.91 -4.52 2.47
N THR A 89 -6.90 -5.28 2.93
CA THR A 89 -8.26 -4.81 3.15
C THR A 89 -8.73 -5.17 4.55
N ALA A 90 -9.42 -4.23 5.20
CA ALA A 90 -10.16 -4.45 6.42
C ALA A 90 -11.51 -3.74 6.39
N LYS A 91 -12.35 -4.01 7.39
CA LYS A 91 -13.62 -3.28 7.54
C LYS A 91 -13.36 -1.90 8.13
N VAL A 92 -14.05 -0.90 7.60
CA VAL A 92 -14.16 0.42 8.22
C VAL A 92 -14.80 0.23 9.60
N PRO A 93 -14.19 0.77 10.67
CA PRO A 93 -14.79 0.74 12.00
C PRO A 93 -16.11 1.50 11.98
N LYS A 94 -17.21 0.86 12.44
CA LYS A 94 -18.56 1.45 12.44
C LYS A 94 -18.65 2.80 13.16
N LYS A 95 -17.76 3.06 14.12
CA LYS A 95 -17.67 4.33 14.83
C LYS A 95 -16.29 4.44 15.46
N LEU A 96 -15.59 5.52 15.17
CA LEU A 96 -14.37 5.90 15.88
C LEU A 96 -14.67 7.03 16.85
N GLU A 97 -14.26 6.84 18.10
CA GLU A 97 -14.18 7.94 19.05
C GLU A 97 -13.12 8.95 18.58
N SER A 98 -13.34 10.23 18.89
CA SER A 98 -12.45 11.29 18.43
C SER A 98 -11.02 11.07 18.95
N ASN A 99 -10.04 11.30 18.10
CA ASN A 99 -8.61 11.20 18.40
C ASN A 99 -8.18 9.84 18.98
N THR A 100 -8.92 8.77 18.66
CA THR A 100 -8.65 7.41 19.13
C THR A 100 -8.34 6.49 17.95
N ILE A 101 -7.30 5.68 18.08
CA ILE A 101 -6.93 4.63 17.13
C ILE A 101 -7.31 3.29 17.74
N VAL A 102 -8.14 2.51 17.04
CA VAL A 102 -8.64 1.21 17.53
C VAL A 102 -7.99 0.01 16.83
N SER A 103 -7.35 0.25 15.69
CA SER A 103 -6.67 -0.76 14.90
C SER A 103 -5.60 -0.14 14.02
N ALA A 104 -4.63 -0.97 13.65
CA ALA A 104 -3.67 -0.70 12.61
C ALA A 104 -3.62 -1.89 11.66
N LEU A 105 -3.31 -1.60 10.40
CA LEU A 105 -3.11 -2.56 9.34
C LEU A 105 -1.68 -2.43 8.83
N SER A 106 -1.11 -3.54 8.37
CA SER A 106 0.19 -3.56 7.74
C SER A 106 0.10 -4.29 6.42
N ASP A 107 0.77 -3.74 5.43
CA ASP A 107 1.00 -4.40 4.14
C ASP A 107 2.48 -4.78 3.95
N GLN A 108 3.19 -4.99 5.06
CA GLN A 108 4.62 -5.32 5.11
C GLN A 108 5.57 -4.18 4.71
N LYS A 109 5.08 -3.08 4.13
CA LYS A 109 5.89 -1.88 3.86
C LYS A 109 5.48 -0.67 4.69
N ILE A 110 4.19 -0.51 4.96
CA ILE A 110 3.67 0.56 5.80
C ILE A 110 2.80 0.02 6.92
N LEU A 111 2.75 0.77 8.02
CA LEU A 111 1.72 0.65 9.04
C LEU A 111 0.71 1.79 8.83
N PHE A 112 -0.58 1.48 8.83
CA PHE A 112 -1.61 2.47 8.54
C PHE A 112 -2.94 2.19 9.25
N GLY A 113 -3.80 3.20 9.32
CA GLY A 113 -5.14 3.06 9.88
C GLY A 113 -5.99 4.30 9.73
N LEU A 114 -7.19 4.24 10.31
CA LEU A 114 -8.13 5.35 10.33
C LEU A 114 -8.16 6.02 11.71
N ILE A 115 -8.33 7.33 11.72
CA ILE A 115 -8.53 8.12 12.93
C ILE A 115 -9.58 9.21 12.66
N LYS A 116 -10.51 9.40 13.60
CA LYS A 116 -11.44 10.53 13.55
C LYS A 116 -10.78 11.75 14.19
N GLN A 117 -10.41 12.74 13.38
CA GLN A 117 -9.67 13.90 13.87
C GLN A 117 -10.61 14.92 14.52
N LYS A 118 -10.19 15.46 15.66
CA LYS A 118 -10.81 16.59 16.34
C LYS A 118 -9.73 17.57 16.78
N GLY A 119 -9.70 18.72 16.12
CA GLY A 119 -8.65 19.73 16.31
C GLY A 119 -7.32 19.31 15.66
N THR A 120 -6.24 19.97 16.06
CA THR A 120 -4.89 19.65 15.61
C THR A 120 -4.36 18.46 16.43
N ILE A 121 -3.97 17.40 15.73
CA ILE A 121 -3.37 16.22 16.34
C ILE A 121 -2.15 15.76 15.54
N ASP A 122 -1.25 15.06 16.21
CA ASP A 122 -0.18 14.29 15.59
C ASP A 122 -0.32 12.81 15.97
N VAL A 123 0.06 11.92 15.06
CA VAL A 123 0.16 10.47 15.36
C VAL A 123 1.64 10.11 15.37
N ASN A 124 2.10 9.48 16.44
CA ASN A 124 3.47 9.02 16.60
C ASN A 124 3.49 7.49 16.79
N ILE A 125 4.39 6.81 16.10
CA ILE A 125 4.63 5.37 16.25
C ILE A 125 6.06 5.17 16.74
N ASN A 126 6.23 4.62 17.94
CA ASN A 126 7.56 4.43 18.56
C ASN A 126 8.41 5.71 18.55
N GLY A 127 7.78 6.87 18.78
CA GLY A 127 8.43 8.18 18.77
C GLY A 127 8.71 8.77 17.38
N LYS A 128 8.28 8.11 16.29
CA LYS A 128 8.37 8.63 14.92
C LYS A 128 7.04 9.22 14.46
N PRO A 129 7.02 10.41 13.82
CA PRO A 129 5.78 11.00 13.34
C PRO A 129 5.22 10.23 12.14
N ALA A 130 3.91 9.97 12.16
CA ALA A 130 3.15 9.45 11.04
C ALA A 130 2.67 10.59 10.12
N SER A 131 2.42 10.24 8.88
CA SER A 131 1.74 11.11 7.92
C SER A 131 0.22 11.01 8.08
N LEU A 132 -0.49 12.11 7.80
CA LEU A 132 -1.95 12.20 7.87
C LEU A 132 -2.53 12.66 6.54
N ILE A 133 -3.50 11.91 6.01
CA ILE A 133 -4.26 12.25 4.80
C ILE A 133 -5.71 12.46 5.19
N GLY A 134 -6.18 13.70 5.07
CA GLY A 134 -7.58 14.05 5.34
C GLY A 134 -8.52 13.48 4.27
N LEU A 135 -9.63 12.87 4.70
CA LEU A 135 -10.67 12.37 3.80
C LEU A 135 -11.69 13.45 3.40
N SER A 136 -11.55 14.67 3.90
CA SER A 136 -12.47 15.80 3.65
C SER A 136 -12.57 16.22 2.18
N ASN A 137 -11.65 15.77 1.32
CA ASN A 137 -11.66 16.07 -0.11
C ASN A 137 -12.56 15.13 -0.93
N LEU A 138 -13.09 14.06 -0.30
CA LEU A 138 -14.09 13.18 -0.90
C LEU A 138 -15.44 13.90 -0.99
N THR A 139 -16.30 13.46 -1.89
CA THR A 139 -17.66 14.00 -2.01
C THR A 139 -18.49 13.66 -0.77
N GLU A 140 -19.47 14.50 -0.43
CA GLU A 140 -20.35 14.23 0.73
C GLU A 140 -21.06 12.88 0.61
N ASP A 141 -21.47 12.47 -0.59
CA ASP A 141 -22.07 11.15 -0.84
C ASP A 141 -21.13 10.00 -0.43
N VAL A 142 -19.84 10.12 -0.70
CA VAL A 142 -18.83 9.14 -0.29
C VAL A 142 -18.62 9.20 1.22
N LEU A 143 -18.52 10.39 1.80
CA LEU A 143 -18.33 10.54 3.25
C LEU A 143 -19.47 9.90 4.05
N ASP A 144 -20.71 10.07 3.57
CA ASP A 144 -21.92 9.52 4.19
C ASP A 144 -22.08 8.02 3.93
N LEU A 145 -21.79 7.54 2.71
CA LEU A 145 -21.87 6.11 2.36
C LEU A 145 -20.95 5.25 3.24
N TYR A 146 -19.75 5.76 3.55
CA TYR A 146 -18.74 5.05 4.31
C TYR A 146 -18.69 5.43 5.80
N ASP A 147 -19.49 6.41 6.26
CA ASP A 147 -19.46 6.99 7.62
C ASP A 147 -18.04 7.44 8.07
N VAL A 148 -17.31 8.08 7.16
CA VAL A 148 -15.92 8.52 7.36
C VAL A 148 -15.79 10.04 7.50
N LYS A 149 -16.89 10.72 7.84
CA LYS A 149 -16.89 12.19 8.00
C LYS A 149 -15.97 12.63 9.15
N GLY A 150 -15.00 13.47 8.81
CA GLY A 150 -13.96 13.94 9.74
C GLY A 150 -12.86 12.91 10.02
N TYR A 151 -12.77 11.84 9.22
CA TYR A 151 -11.72 10.85 9.36
C TYR A 151 -10.49 11.26 8.56
N SER A 152 -9.36 10.70 8.94
CA SER A 152 -8.10 10.77 8.22
C SER A 152 -7.42 9.42 8.25
N ILE A 153 -6.61 9.18 7.23
CA ILE A 153 -5.72 8.03 7.16
C ILE A 153 -4.42 8.46 7.80
N TRP A 154 -3.95 7.71 8.78
CA TRP A 154 -2.58 7.83 9.28
C TRP A 154 -1.73 6.71 8.68
N TYR A 155 -0.47 6.99 8.36
CA TYR A 155 0.46 5.96 7.89
C TYR A 155 1.92 6.31 8.19
N ILE A 156 2.77 5.28 8.26
CA ILE A 156 4.22 5.40 8.40
C ILE A 156 4.91 4.24 7.68
N ASP A 157 6.05 4.50 7.04
CA ASP A 157 6.85 3.44 6.42
C ASP A 157 7.54 2.61 7.51
N LEU A 158 7.45 1.29 7.39
CA LEU A 158 8.05 0.36 8.35
C LEU A 158 9.59 0.44 8.36
N GLU A 159 10.20 0.85 7.25
CA GLU A 159 11.64 1.16 7.20
C GLU A 159 12.03 2.28 8.17
N GLN A 160 11.10 3.15 8.58
CA GLN A 160 11.38 4.20 9.58
C GLN A 160 11.32 3.68 11.03
N LEU A 161 10.83 2.45 11.21
CA LEU A 161 10.54 1.82 12.50
C LEU A 161 11.46 0.62 12.81
N GLU A 162 12.65 0.54 12.18
CA GLU A 162 13.56 -0.62 12.25
C GLU A 162 13.69 -1.25 13.64
N GLY A 163 13.58 -2.59 13.70
CA GLY A 163 13.95 -3.39 14.87
C GLY A 163 12.90 -3.52 15.98
N ASN A 164 11.64 -3.13 15.73
CA ASN A 164 10.60 -3.18 16.74
C ASN A 164 9.74 -4.45 16.65
N GLU A 165 9.66 -5.23 17.73
CA GLU A 165 8.74 -6.37 17.88
C GLU A 165 7.31 -5.95 18.23
N SER A 166 7.11 -4.68 18.63
CA SER A 166 5.83 -4.09 18.99
C SER A 166 5.77 -2.61 18.57
N TYR A 167 4.55 -2.12 18.33
CA TYR A 167 4.30 -0.73 17.95
C TYR A 167 3.45 -0.04 19.01
N SER A 168 3.99 0.99 19.66
CA SER A 168 3.25 1.96 20.45
C SER A 168 2.83 3.11 19.54
N ILE A 169 1.53 3.19 19.29
CA ILE A 169 0.88 4.20 18.47
C ILE A 169 0.24 5.23 19.42
N GLN A 170 0.78 6.43 19.45
CA GLN A 170 0.35 7.52 20.31
C GLN A 170 -0.30 8.63 19.49
N VAL A 171 -1.45 9.11 19.96
CA VAL A 171 -2.08 10.33 19.44
C VAL A 171 -1.74 11.47 20.39
N LEU A 172 -1.19 12.54 19.83
CA LEU A 172 -0.72 13.73 20.53
C LEU A 172 -1.62 14.91 20.20
N ASP A 173 -1.89 15.77 21.18
CA ASP A 173 -2.52 17.07 20.94
C ASP A 173 -1.51 18.15 20.50
N GLU A 174 -2.00 19.37 20.27
CA GLU A 174 -1.20 20.54 19.91
C GLU A 174 -0.10 20.90 20.95
N HIS A 175 -0.22 20.44 22.20
CA HIS A 175 0.76 20.64 23.28
C HIS A 175 1.72 19.45 23.43
N LYS A 176 1.70 18.50 22.48
CA LYS A 176 2.47 17.25 22.50
C LYS A 176 2.13 16.35 23.70
N LYS A 177 0.93 16.47 24.24
CA LYS A 177 0.43 15.57 25.28
C LYS A 177 -0.23 14.35 24.65
N VAL A 178 0.10 13.17 25.15
CA VAL A 178 -0.56 11.92 24.73
C VAL A 178 -2.02 11.94 25.18
N ILE A 179 -2.94 11.82 24.22
CA ILE A 179 -4.39 11.80 24.45
C ILE A 179 -5.02 10.43 24.14
N SER A 180 -4.33 9.58 23.38
CA SER A 180 -4.70 8.20 23.12
C SER A 180 -3.46 7.37 22.83
N GLU A 181 -3.47 6.08 23.20
CA GLU A 181 -2.37 5.16 22.92
C GLU A 181 -2.94 3.76 22.61
N LEU A 182 -2.31 3.10 21.64
CA LEU A 182 -2.57 1.72 21.25
C LEU A 182 -1.23 0.99 21.14
N SER A 183 -1.11 -0.18 21.79
CA SER A 183 0.05 -1.07 21.63
C SER A 183 -0.36 -2.32 20.88
N ILE A 184 0.40 -2.68 19.84
CA ILE A 184 0.19 -3.86 18.99
C ILE A 184 1.49 -4.63 18.73
#